data_AF-A0A958KTY4-F1
#
_entry.id   AF-A0A958KTY4-F1
#
_cell.length_a   1.000
_cell.length_b   1.000
_cell.length_c   1.000
_cell.angle_alpha   90.00
_cell.angle_beta   90.00
_cell.angle_gamma   90.00
#
_symmetry.space_group_name_H-M   'P 1'
#
loop_
_entity.id
_entity.type
_entity.pdbx_description
1 polymer ?
#
loop_
_entity_poly.entity_id
_entity_poly.type
_entity_poly.pdbx_seq_one_letter_code
_entity_poly.pdbx_strand_id
1 'polypeptide(L)'
;MQKEASKKSSALLSDTLLRSRTLWAFLIPFFIYFFTAPHSVTFEDSGLFILASYYWGIPHPPGYPLYTMLSHFFTWLPFGEVAFRVSLFSVVCGALGSVFCYLIYKRLSERPILALLAALVVAFSATMWSQMIVAEVYPLNYFLCLMFLYGCLYIADHPSEK
;
A
#
# COMPACT_ATOMS: atom_id res chain seq x y z
N MET A 1 0.39 2.22 -43.41
CA MET A 1 1.52 1.57 -42.71
C MET A 1 2.28 2.50 -41.74
N GLN A 2 2.90 3.61 -42.16
CA GLN A 2 3.67 4.50 -41.23
C GLN A 2 2.84 5.14 -40.09
N LYS A 3 1.61 5.61 -40.36
CA LYS A 3 0.73 6.20 -39.31
C LYS A 3 0.29 5.19 -38.25
N GLU A 4 0.13 3.94 -38.64
CA GLU A 4 -0.32 2.85 -37.78
C GLU A 4 0.81 2.35 -36.88
N ALA A 5 2.03 2.27 -37.42
CA ALA A 5 3.25 2.00 -36.66
C ALA A 5 3.53 3.11 -35.61
N SER A 6 3.33 4.38 -35.98
CA SER A 6 3.48 5.53 -35.07
C SER A 6 2.46 5.50 -33.92
N LYS A 7 1.18 5.26 -34.21
CA LYS A 7 0.11 5.14 -33.18
C LYS A 7 0.34 3.97 -32.22
N LYS A 8 0.82 2.83 -32.74
CA LYS A 8 1.16 1.66 -31.93
C LYS A 8 2.36 1.95 -31.02
N SER A 9 3.39 2.63 -31.54
CA SER A 9 4.55 3.06 -30.74
C SER A 9 4.17 4.02 -29.63
N SER A 10 3.28 5.00 -29.88
CA SER A 10 2.84 5.95 -28.85
C SER A 10 2.02 5.26 -27.74
N ALA A 11 1.18 4.29 -28.10
CA ALA A 11 0.38 3.53 -27.12
C ALA A 11 1.27 2.64 -26.22
N LEU A 12 2.26 1.96 -26.81
CA LEU A 12 3.22 1.15 -26.05
C LEU A 12 4.05 1.99 -25.07
N LEU A 13 4.47 3.19 -25.48
CA LEU A 13 5.19 4.12 -24.62
C LEU A 13 4.31 4.60 -23.46
N SER A 14 3.03 4.94 -23.71
CA SER A 14 2.12 5.34 -22.62
C SER A 14 1.86 4.23 -21.61
N ASP A 15 1.72 2.98 -22.07
CA ASP A 15 1.53 1.83 -21.19
C ASP A 15 2.78 1.54 -20.36
N THR A 16 3.95 1.63 -20.98
CA THR A 16 5.24 1.45 -20.29
C THR A 16 5.46 2.52 -19.23
N LEU A 17 5.16 3.78 -19.54
CA LEU A 17 5.26 4.90 -18.60
C LEU A 17 4.26 4.77 -17.45
N LEU A 18 3.04 4.31 -17.74
CA LEU A 18 2.05 4.04 -16.71
C LEU A 18 2.54 2.95 -15.75
N ARG A 19 3.01 1.83 -16.28
CA ARG A 19 3.53 0.72 -15.47
C ARG A 19 4.72 1.16 -14.62
N SER A 20 5.62 1.96 -15.18
CA SER A 20 6.75 2.54 -14.44
C SER A 20 6.29 3.42 -13.28
N ARG A 21 5.29 4.29 -13.46
CA ARG A 21 4.77 5.17 -12.40
C ARG A 21 4.07 4.38 -11.29
N THR A 22 3.30 3.36 -11.63
CA THR A 22 2.70 2.45 -10.64
C THR A 22 3.78 1.75 -9.80
N LEU A 23 4.88 1.32 -10.43
CA LEU A 23 6.03 0.76 -9.71
C LEU A 23 6.66 1.80 -8.76
N TRP A 24 6.83 3.04 -9.20
CA TRP A 24 7.38 4.10 -8.35
C TRP A 24 6.46 4.45 -7.17
N ALA A 25 5.14 4.41 -7.37
CA ALA A 25 4.15 4.58 -6.29
C ALA A 25 4.26 3.49 -5.20
N PHE A 26 4.80 2.31 -5.54
CA PHE A 26 5.08 1.26 -4.57
C PHE A 26 6.49 1.38 -3.98
N LEU A 27 7.52 1.41 -4.84
CA LEU A 27 8.92 1.26 -4.43
C LEU A 27 9.39 2.43 -3.57
N ILE A 28 8.99 3.67 -3.89
CA ILE A 28 9.47 4.84 -3.15
C ILE A 28 8.95 4.81 -1.70
N PRO A 29 7.63 4.67 -1.42
CA PRO A 29 7.15 4.48 -0.06
C PRO A 29 7.70 3.21 0.59
N PHE A 30 7.71 2.08 -0.11
CA PHE A 30 8.18 0.80 0.44
C PHE A 30 9.59 0.91 1.02
N PHE A 31 10.56 1.41 0.24
CA PHE A 31 11.94 1.48 0.72
C PHE A 31 12.11 2.50 1.84
N ILE A 32 11.48 3.67 1.73
CA ILE A 32 11.57 4.70 2.78
C ILE A 32 10.98 4.18 4.10
N TYR A 33 9.78 3.59 4.05
CA TYR A 33 9.15 2.98 5.20
C TYR A 33 9.95 1.79 5.75
N PHE A 34 10.48 0.92 4.88
CA PHE A 34 11.33 -0.20 5.27
C PHE A 34 12.55 0.24 6.08
N PHE A 35 13.26 1.27 5.61
CA PHE A 35 14.46 1.78 6.30
C PHE A 35 14.16 2.62 7.53
N THR A 36 12.91 3.09 7.70
CA THR A 36 12.50 3.89 8.87
C THR A 36 11.63 3.12 9.85
N ALA A 37 11.28 1.87 9.54
CA ALA A 37 10.50 1.03 10.43
C ALA A 37 11.28 0.70 11.71
N PRO A 38 10.61 0.71 12.87
CA PRO A 38 11.22 0.41 14.15
C PRO A 38 11.58 -1.09 14.24
N HIS A 39 12.71 -1.38 14.85
CA HIS A 39 13.18 -2.75 15.09
C HIS A 39 12.73 -3.30 16.47
N SER A 40 11.99 -2.51 17.23
CA SER A 40 11.46 -2.86 18.55
C SER A 40 9.99 -2.53 18.65
N VAL A 41 9.37 -2.95 19.75
CA VAL A 41 8.02 -2.50 20.13
C VAL A 41 8.02 -0.98 20.26
N THR A 42 6.95 -0.34 19.80
CA THR A 42 6.75 1.11 19.86
C THR A 42 5.56 1.44 20.77
N PHE A 43 5.04 2.67 20.66
CA PHE A 43 3.89 3.14 21.43
C PHE A 43 2.58 2.45 21.01
N GLU A 44 1.50 2.84 21.69
CA GLU A 44 0.12 2.41 21.43
C GLU A 44 -0.05 0.89 21.54
N ASP A 45 -0.80 0.30 20.61
CA ASP A 45 -1.18 -1.11 20.64
C ASP A 45 -0.18 -2.01 19.89
N SER A 46 0.92 -1.45 19.39
CA SER A 46 1.92 -2.19 18.61
C SER A 46 2.46 -3.43 19.33
N GLY A 47 2.73 -3.35 20.64
CA GLY A 47 3.16 -4.50 21.42
C GLY A 47 2.12 -5.62 21.47
N LEU A 48 0.84 -5.26 21.60
CA LEU A 48 -0.26 -6.21 21.59
C LEU A 48 -0.42 -6.85 20.21
N PHE A 49 -0.36 -6.06 19.14
CA PHE A 49 -0.44 -6.58 17.77
C PHE A 49 0.74 -7.47 17.41
N ILE A 50 1.96 -7.15 17.85
CA ILE A 50 3.13 -8.02 17.66
C ILE A 50 2.93 -9.36 18.38
N LEU A 51 2.51 -9.33 19.65
CA LEU A 51 2.28 -10.54 20.45
C LEU A 51 1.16 -11.39 19.83
N ALA A 52 0.03 -10.78 19.48
CA ALA A 52 -1.09 -11.46 18.87
C ALA A 52 -0.72 -12.09 17.52
N SER A 53 0.04 -11.35 16.69
CA SER A 53 0.56 -11.87 15.42
C SER A 53 1.48 -13.07 15.65
N TYR A 54 2.33 -13.06 16.68
CA TYR A 54 3.26 -14.16 16.94
C TYR A 54 2.57 -15.42 17.48
N TYR A 55 1.64 -15.26 18.43
CA TYR A 55 1.01 -16.38 19.13
C TYR A 55 -0.34 -16.85 18.56
N TRP A 56 -0.77 -16.34 17.39
CA TRP A 56 -2.16 -16.51 16.92
C TRP A 56 -3.19 -16.00 17.95
N GLY A 57 -2.83 -14.93 18.65
CA GLY A 57 -3.65 -14.32 19.68
C GLY A 57 -4.74 -13.41 19.10
N ILE A 58 -5.61 -12.96 20.01
CA ILE A 58 -6.67 -12.01 19.69
C ILE A 58 -6.31 -10.69 20.39
N PRO A 59 -6.01 -9.60 19.65
CA PRO A 59 -5.82 -8.27 20.21
C PRO A 59 -7.13 -7.74 20.81
N HIS A 60 -7.10 -6.51 21.35
CA HIS A 60 -8.28 -5.88 21.93
C HIS A 60 -9.46 -5.86 20.93
N PRO A 61 -10.72 -5.82 21.41
CA PRO A 61 -11.89 -5.73 20.53
C PRO A 61 -11.71 -4.63 19.48
N PRO A 62 -12.04 -4.88 18.19
CA PRO A 62 -12.80 -6.01 17.62
C PRO A 62 -12.00 -7.30 17.32
N GLY A 63 -10.74 -7.42 17.74
CA GLY A 63 -9.95 -8.65 17.62
C GLY A 63 -9.21 -8.86 16.29
N TYR A 64 -9.48 -8.04 15.26
CA TYR A 64 -8.68 -7.93 14.02
C TYR A 64 -8.16 -9.26 13.43
N PRO A 65 -9.04 -10.24 13.13
CA PRO A 65 -8.62 -11.58 12.71
C PRO A 65 -7.86 -11.56 11.38
N LEU A 66 -8.29 -10.76 10.40
CA LEU A 66 -7.59 -10.68 9.12
C LEU A 66 -6.18 -10.10 9.28
N TYR A 67 -6.01 -9.08 10.12
CA TYR A 67 -4.71 -8.50 10.40
C TYR A 67 -3.79 -9.56 11.02
N THR A 68 -4.20 -10.18 12.12
CA THR A 68 -3.40 -11.17 12.85
C THR A 68 -3.04 -12.38 11.99
N MET A 69 -3.97 -12.87 11.16
CA MET A 69 -3.70 -13.97 10.22
C MET A 69 -2.61 -13.59 9.20
N LEU A 70 -2.71 -12.41 8.59
CA LEU A 70 -1.77 -11.98 7.56
C LEU A 70 -0.40 -11.60 8.13
N SER A 71 -0.38 -10.87 9.24
CA SER A 71 0.85 -10.48 9.92
C SER A 71 1.57 -11.67 10.56
N HIS A 72 0.87 -12.75 10.93
CA HIS A 72 1.50 -13.98 11.41
C HIS A 72 2.50 -14.54 10.39
N PHE A 73 2.16 -14.55 9.09
CA PHE A 73 3.08 -15.03 8.05
C PHE A 73 4.40 -14.24 7.99
N PHE A 74 4.36 -12.95 8.34
CA PHE A 74 5.59 -12.14 8.39
C PHE A 74 6.49 -12.54 9.56
N THR A 75 5.94 -13.09 10.64
CA THR A 75 6.75 -13.58 11.77
C THR A 75 7.68 -14.73 11.37
N TRP A 76 7.38 -15.46 10.27
CA TRP A 76 8.22 -16.54 9.76
C TRP A 76 9.40 -16.08 8.92
N LEU A 77 9.52 -14.78 8.63
CA LEU A 77 10.67 -14.25 7.89
C LEU A 77 11.97 -14.52 8.68
N PRO A 78 13.04 -15.02 8.04
CA PRO A 78 14.26 -15.46 8.74
C PRO A 78 15.24 -14.31 9.01
N PHE A 79 14.74 -13.10 9.27
CA PHE A 79 15.56 -11.92 9.53
C PHE A 79 14.86 -10.91 10.44
N GLY A 80 15.66 -10.12 11.16
CA GLY A 80 15.18 -9.06 12.03
C GLY A 80 14.41 -9.56 13.25
N GLU A 81 14.08 -8.66 14.16
CA GLU A 81 13.24 -8.96 15.31
C GLU A 81 11.79 -9.20 14.90
N VAL A 82 11.02 -9.93 15.70
CA VAL A 82 9.59 -10.17 15.41
C VAL A 82 8.83 -8.84 15.31
N ALA A 83 9.18 -7.85 16.14
CA ALA A 83 8.62 -6.51 16.06
C ALA A 83 8.82 -5.87 14.68
N PHE A 84 10.04 -5.92 14.15
CA PHE A 84 10.34 -5.43 12.80
C PHE A 84 9.56 -6.20 11.74
N ARG A 85 9.48 -7.53 11.85
CA ARG A 85 8.77 -8.38 10.89
C ARG A 85 7.28 -8.06 10.82
N VAL A 86 6.63 -7.83 11.95
CA VAL A 86 5.21 -7.42 11.97
C VAL A 86 5.05 -5.99 11.47
N SER A 87 5.94 -5.05 11.83
CA SER A 87 5.95 -3.70 11.24
C SER A 87 6.19 -3.74 9.72
N LEU A 88 6.96 -4.70 9.21
CA LEU A 88 7.19 -4.88 7.78
C LEU A 88 5.89 -5.24 7.03
N PHE A 89 4.94 -5.93 7.69
CA PHE A 89 3.60 -6.12 7.13
C PHE A 89 2.90 -4.77 6.92
N SER A 90 2.93 -3.90 7.93
CA SER A 90 2.41 -2.53 7.82
C SER A 90 3.07 -1.76 6.68
N VAL A 91 4.40 -1.85 6.54
CA VAL A 91 5.17 -1.21 5.46
C VAL A 91 4.67 -1.65 4.09
N VAL A 92 4.47 -2.96 3.90
CA VAL A 92 3.97 -3.53 2.63
C VAL A 92 2.55 -3.04 2.34
N CYS A 93 1.66 -3.08 3.34
CA CYS A 93 0.29 -2.57 3.18
C CYS A 93 0.27 -1.07 2.87
N GLY A 94 1.06 -0.26 3.56
CA GLY A 94 1.15 1.18 3.31
C GLY A 94 1.64 1.50 1.89
N ALA A 95 2.66 0.77 1.42
CA ALA A 95 3.15 0.91 0.04
C ALA A 95 2.10 0.48 -1.00
N LEU A 96 1.38 -0.62 -0.77
CA LEU A 96 0.25 -1.03 -1.63
C LEU A 96 -0.88 0.01 -1.61
N GLY A 97 -1.21 0.58 -0.44
CA GLY A 97 -2.17 1.66 -0.33
C GLY A 97 -1.77 2.89 -1.15
N SER A 98 -0.48 3.26 -1.15
CA SER A 98 0.03 4.35 -1.98
C SER A 98 -0.16 4.09 -3.48
N VAL A 99 -0.02 2.84 -3.94
CA VAL A 99 -0.35 2.46 -5.32
C VAL A 99 -1.82 2.75 -5.65
N PHE A 100 -2.76 2.33 -4.80
CA PHE A 100 -4.18 2.59 -5.05
C PHE A 100 -4.53 4.07 -4.93
N CYS A 101 -3.88 4.80 -4.04
CA CYS A 101 -3.98 6.26 -3.95
C CYS A 101 -3.56 6.92 -5.29
N TYR A 102 -2.41 6.50 -5.85
CA TYR A 102 -1.96 6.93 -7.16
C TYR A 102 -2.97 6.61 -8.25
N LEU A 103 -3.49 5.38 -8.29
CA LEU A 103 -4.45 4.96 -9.30
C LEU A 103 -5.76 5.76 -9.23
N ILE A 104 -6.23 6.12 -8.04
CA ILE A 104 -7.39 6.99 -7.84
C ILE A 104 -7.09 8.41 -8.33
N TYR A 105 -5.98 9.02 -7.91
CA TYR A 105 -5.61 10.37 -8.36
C TYR A 105 -5.34 10.47 -9.85
N LYS A 106 -4.84 9.40 -10.47
CA LYS A 106 -4.67 9.33 -11.92
C LYS A 106 -6.01 9.44 -12.65
N ARG A 107 -7.13 8.99 -12.06
CA ARG A 107 -8.46 9.14 -12.65
C ARG A 107 -8.98 10.58 -12.57
N LEU A 108 -8.52 11.33 -11.57
CA LEU A 108 -8.90 12.73 -11.34
C LEU A 108 -8.01 13.72 -12.08
N SER A 109 -6.84 13.29 -12.58
CA SER A 109 -5.84 14.16 -13.20
C SER A 109 -5.43 13.69 -14.58
N GLU A 110 -5.46 14.60 -15.54
CA GLU A 110 -4.93 14.36 -16.90
C GLU A 110 -3.41 14.17 -16.93
N ARG A 111 -2.70 14.53 -15.85
CA ARG A 111 -1.23 14.48 -15.75
C ARG A 111 -0.82 13.41 -14.74
N PRO A 112 -0.45 12.19 -15.16
CA PRO A 112 -0.18 11.10 -14.23
C PRO A 112 1.03 11.37 -13.32
N ILE A 113 1.93 12.28 -13.69
CA ILE A 113 3.02 12.68 -12.81
C ILE A 113 2.51 13.48 -11.60
N LEU A 114 1.51 14.34 -11.77
CA LEU A 114 0.90 15.08 -10.66
C LEU A 114 0.11 14.15 -9.74
N ALA A 115 -0.56 13.15 -10.31
CA ALA A 115 -1.21 12.10 -9.53
C ALA A 115 -0.21 11.30 -8.68
N LEU A 116 0.97 10.97 -9.23
CA LEU A 116 2.04 10.30 -8.49
C LEU A 116 2.55 11.19 -7.36
N LEU A 117 2.86 12.46 -7.65
CA LEU A 117 3.32 13.41 -6.63
C LEU A 117 2.28 13.60 -5.52
N ALA A 118 0.99 13.70 -5.85
CA ALA A 118 -0.08 13.79 -4.86
C ALA A 118 -0.15 12.55 -3.96
N ALA A 119 -0.03 11.34 -4.53
CA ALA A 119 -0.02 10.10 -3.76
C ALA A 119 1.22 10.02 -2.84
N LEU A 120 2.39 10.47 -3.31
CA LEU A 120 3.60 10.53 -2.50
C LEU A 120 3.50 11.59 -1.38
N VAL A 121 2.86 12.73 -1.62
CA VAL A 121 2.59 13.73 -0.57
C VAL A 121 1.71 13.14 0.54
N VAL A 122 0.70 12.36 0.18
CA VAL A 122 -0.14 11.64 1.17
C VAL A 122 0.69 10.60 1.91
N ALA A 123 1.46 9.76 1.20
CA ALA A 123 2.30 8.74 1.78
C ALA A 123 3.33 9.32 2.77
N PHE A 124 3.96 10.44 2.43
CA PHE A 124 4.97 11.07 3.28
C PHE A 124 4.41 12.16 4.19
N SER A 125 3.08 12.28 4.31
CA SER A 125 2.49 13.09 5.36
C SER A 125 2.84 12.50 6.74
N ALA A 126 3.09 13.36 7.73
CA ALA A 126 3.56 12.93 9.05
C ALA A 126 2.66 11.86 9.68
N THR A 127 1.34 12.04 9.56
CA THR A 127 0.35 11.10 10.07
C THR A 127 0.37 9.77 9.33
N MET A 128 0.42 9.78 7.99
CA MET A 128 0.44 8.50 7.25
C MET A 128 1.75 7.76 7.51
N TRP A 129 2.88 8.45 7.40
CA TRP A 129 4.19 7.83 7.61
C TRP A 129 4.28 7.17 8.99
N SER A 130 3.92 7.88 10.07
CA SER A 130 4.01 7.32 11.42
C SER A 130 3.19 6.05 11.61
N GLN A 131 2.06 5.92 10.88
CA GLN A 131 1.20 4.75 10.93
C GLN A 131 1.65 3.62 9.99
N MET A 132 2.22 3.94 8.82
CA MET A 132 2.66 2.93 7.84
C MET A 132 3.90 2.15 8.27
N ILE A 133 4.67 2.64 9.25
CA ILE A 133 5.91 2.01 9.70
C ILE A 133 5.76 1.19 10.98
N VAL A 134 4.65 1.31 11.71
CA VAL A 134 4.43 0.62 12.99
C VAL A 134 3.48 -0.56 12.82
N ALA A 135 3.63 -1.61 13.63
CA ALA A 135 2.72 -2.74 13.72
C ALA A 135 1.33 -2.32 14.24
N GLU A 136 0.47 -1.86 13.32
CA GLU A 136 -0.86 -1.35 13.60
C GLU A 136 -1.83 -1.76 12.50
N VAL A 137 -3.13 -1.66 12.76
CA VAL A 137 -4.18 -2.08 11.81
C VAL A 137 -4.44 -1.07 10.69
N TYR A 138 -4.03 0.18 10.88
CA TYR A 138 -4.31 1.28 9.96
C TYR A 138 -3.76 1.07 8.54
N PRO A 139 -2.53 0.54 8.34
CA PRO A 139 -1.98 0.33 6.99
C PRO A 139 -2.76 -0.70 6.18
N LEU A 140 -3.20 -1.79 6.82
CA LEU A 140 -4.05 -2.80 6.17
C LEU A 140 -5.40 -2.19 5.77
N ASN A 141 -6.03 -1.43 6.68
CA ASN A 141 -7.29 -0.74 6.40
C ASN A 141 -7.14 0.29 5.28
N TYR A 142 -6.07 1.08 5.29
CA TYR A 142 -5.75 2.05 4.26
C TYR A 142 -5.65 1.39 2.88
N PHE A 143 -4.89 0.30 2.78
CA PHE A 143 -4.79 -0.49 1.55
C PHE A 143 -6.15 -1.02 1.09
N LEU A 144 -6.90 -1.71 1.96
CA LEU A 144 -8.16 -2.35 1.59
C LEU A 144 -9.23 -1.33 1.20
N CYS A 145 -9.34 -0.22 1.92
CA CYS A 145 -10.30 0.84 1.61
C CYS A 145 -10.02 1.48 0.25
N LEU A 146 -8.75 1.78 -0.06
CA LEU A 146 -8.40 2.37 -1.35
C LEU A 146 -8.52 1.36 -2.50
N MET A 147 -8.16 0.09 -2.27
CA MET A 147 -8.39 -0.98 -3.23
C MET A 147 -9.88 -1.14 -3.55
N PHE A 148 -10.73 -1.17 -2.51
CA PHE A 148 -12.17 -1.25 -2.65
C PHE A 148 -12.73 -0.04 -3.41
N LEU A 149 -12.37 1.18 -2.99
CA LEU A 149 -12.79 2.42 -3.67
C LEU A 149 -12.38 2.42 -5.14
N TYR A 150 -11.14 2.04 -5.45
CA TYR A 150 -10.67 1.93 -6.82
C TYR A 150 -11.49 0.90 -7.62
N GLY A 151 -11.83 -0.23 -7.01
CA GLY A 151 -12.72 -1.25 -7.58
C GLY A 151 -14.12 -0.71 -7.89
N CYS A 152 -14.74 0.03 -6.96
CA CYS A 152 -16.02 0.69 -7.18
C CYS A 152 -15.96 1.67 -8.37
N LEU A 153 -14.91 2.50 -8.43
CA LEU A 153 -14.70 3.42 -9.55
C LEU A 153 -14.45 2.65 -10.87
N TYR A 154 -13.79 1.50 -10.83
CA TYR A 154 -13.57 0.65 -12.00
C TYR A 154 -14.87 0.10 -12.57
N ILE A 155 -15.75 -0.40 -11.71
CA ILE A 155 -17.07 -0.91 -12.11
C ILE A 155 -17.95 0.22 -12.63
N ALA A 156 -17.91 1.41 -12.01
CA ALA A 156 -18.69 2.57 -12.45
C ALA A 156 -18.34 3.01 -13.88
N ASP A 157 -17.07 2.90 -14.27
CA ASP A 157 -16.61 3.23 -15.63
C ASP A 157 -16.99 2.14 -16.68
N HIS A 158 -17.34 0.93 -16.23
CA HIS A 158 -17.69 -0.22 -17.08
C HIS A 158 -19.02 -0.83 -16.63
N PRO A 159 -20.15 -0.09 -16.76
CA PRO A 159 -21.45 -0.61 -16.38
C PRO A 159 -21.75 -1.87 -17.19
N SER A 160 -22.18 -2.94 -16.51
CA SER A 160 -22.65 -4.16 -17.17
C SER A 160 -23.82 -3.80 -18.09
N GLU A 161 -23.72 -4.14 -19.38
CA GLU A 161 -24.87 -4.12 -20.28
C GLU A 161 -25.94 -5.05 -19.66
N LYS A 162 -27.10 -4.46 -19.29
CA LYS A 162 -28.27 -5.20 -18.84
C LYS A 162 -29.18 -5.49 -20.02
#